data_AF-A0A9N9GH75-F1
#
_entry.id   AF-A0A9N9GH75-F1
#
_cell.length_a   1.000
_cell.length_b   1.000
_cell.length_c   1.000
_cell.angle_alpha   90.00
_cell.angle_beta   90.00
_cell.angle_gamma   90.00
#
_symmetry.space_group_name_H-M   'P 1'
#
loop_
_entity.id
_entity.type
_entity.pdbx_description
1 polymer ?
#
loop_
_entity_poly.entity_id
_entity_poly.type
_entity_poly.pdbx_seq_one_letter_code
_entity_poly.pdbx_strand_id
1 'polypeptide(L)'
;MTAPKIDAPDVGYLTRKVYKELTKRQRETFQGAPFFPIFAIEVADISIKSKFEKLDRKIKDDYFAPESSVQLAWLIDPVNKKIHLYRRGMRRHSWGWRDIGGGQGNFNVLKDTWKNPTFESELAKTLNERTYQSDRCRIRPQRVAEKSSHRRFPFY
;
A
#
# COMPACT_ATOMS: atom_id res chain seq x y z
N MET A 1 -16.24 24.17 16.30
CA MET A 1 -15.55 22.90 15.92
C MET A 1 -15.82 22.68 14.44
N THR A 2 -14.79 22.68 13.61
CA THR A 2 -14.92 22.36 12.17
C THR A 2 -15.17 20.87 12.00
N ALA A 3 -16.00 20.48 11.04
CA ALA A 3 -16.21 19.08 10.71
C ALA A 3 -14.86 18.43 10.33
N PRO A 4 -14.59 17.18 10.77
CA PRO A 4 -13.37 16.50 10.39
C PRO A 4 -13.29 16.34 8.87
N LYS A 5 -12.10 16.59 8.30
CA LYS A 5 -11.84 16.43 6.87
C LYS A 5 -11.93 14.95 6.50
N ILE A 6 -12.66 14.66 5.41
CA ILE A 6 -12.76 13.32 4.84
C ILE A 6 -12.03 13.33 3.51
N ASP A 7 -10.94 12.57 3.43
CA ASP A 7 -10.25 12.32 2.17
C ASP A 7 -10.56 10.90 1.69
N ALA A 8 -11.11 10.80 0.48
CA ALA A 8 -11.36 9.54 -0.19
C ALA A 8 -10.26 9.31 -1.24
N PRO A 9 -9.28 8.40 -1.00
CA PRO A 9 -8.42 7.91 -2.06
C PRO A 9 -9.22 7.04 -3.03
N ASP A 10 -8.71 6.86 -4.25
CA ASP A 10 -9.30 5.91 -5.22
C ASP A 10 -9.26 4.48 -4.67
N VAL A 11 -8.20 4.13 -3.94
CA VAL A 11 -8.11 2.89 -3.18
C VAL A 11 -7.49 3.15 -1.82
N GLY A 12 -8.14 2.69 -0.75
CA GLY A 12 -7.59 2.66 0.60
C GLY A 12 -7.53 1.23 1.14
N TYR A 13 -6.38 0.82 1.63
CA TYR A 13 -6.21 -0.47 2.30
C TYR A 13 -6.17 -0.29 3.82
N LEU A 14 -7.09 -0.96 4.50
CA LEU A 14 -7.09 -1.10 5.96
C LEU A 14 -6.59 -2.49 6.31
N THR A 15 -5.80 -2.59 7.38
CA THR A 15 -5.48 -3.91 7.92
C THR A 15 -6.74 -4.55 8.50
N ARG A 16 -6.81 -5.88 8.48
CA ARG A 16 -7.94 -6.61 9.07
C ARG A 16 -8.16 -6.27 10.55
N LYS A 17 -7.07 -5.98 11.29
CA LYS A 17 -7.14 -5.56 12.70
C LYS A 17 -7.88 -4.22 12.83
N VAL A 18 -7.40 -3.18 12.14
CA VAL A 18 -8.00 -1.84 12.15
C VAL A 18 -9.47 -1.92 11.71
N TYR A 19 -9.76 -2.65 10.64
CA TYR A 19 -11.14 -2.78 10.14
C TYR A 19 -12.10 -3.41 11.15
N LYS A 20 -11.63 -4.42 11.92
CA LYS A 20 -12.44 -5.07 12.96
C LYS A 20 -12.68 -4.17 14.17
N GLU A 21 -11.78 -3.23 14.45
CA GLU A 21 -11.90 -2.25 15.53
C GLU A 21 -12.86 -1.10 15.16
N LEU A 22 -13.22 -0.95 13.88
CA LEU A 22 -14.19 0.07 13.45
C LEU A 22 -15.60 -0.23 13.95
N THR A 23 -16.22 0.80 14.51
CA THR A 23 -17.65 0.80 14.82
C THR A 23 -18.49 0.62 13.56
N LYS A 24 -19.73 0.16 13.74
CA LYS A 24 -20.70 0.05 12.63
C LYS A 24 -20.89 1.40 11.91
N ARG A 25 -21.03 2.49 12.68
CA ARG A 25 -21.18 3.85 12.16
C ARG A 25 -20.00 4.29 11.30
N GLN A 26 -18.76 4.04 11.72
CA GLN A 26 -17.57 4.37 10.92
C GLN A 26 -17.54 3.61 9.59
N ARG A 27 -17.91 2.33 9.59
CA ARG A 27 -17.94 1.49 8.37
C ARG A 27 -19.01 1.90 7.38
N GLU A 28 -20.16 2.37 7.87
CA GLU A 28 -21.31 2.70 7.02
C GLU A 28 -21.32 4.17 6.57
N THR A 29 -20.77 5.09 7.37
CA THR A 29 -20.95 6.53 7.17
C THR A 29 -19.67 7.36 7.17
N PHE A 30 -18.50 6.77 7.45
CA PHE A 30 -17.24 7.47 7.72
C PHE A 30 -17.29 8.46 8.90
N GLN A 31 -18.40 8.51 9.65
CA GLN A 31 -18.54 9.36 10.82
C GLN A 31 -18.08 8.67 12.09
N GLY A 32 -17.60 9.46 13.05
CA GLY A 32 -17.09 8.99 14.34
C GLY A 32 -15.65 9.45 14.56
N ALA A 33 -14.90 8.68 15.35
CA ALA A 33 -13.48 8.92 15.49
C ALA A 33 -12.78 8.75 14.11
N PRO A 34 -11.79 9.58 13.78
CA PRO A 34 -11.02 9.43 12.55
C PRO A 34 -10.36 8.05 12.46
N PHE A 35 -10.30 7.49 11.26
CA PHE A 35 -9.50 6.32 10.95
C PHE A 35 -8.83 6.51 9.59
N PHE A 36 -7.70 5.85 9.40
CA PHE A 36 -6.86 6.04 8.23
C PHE A 36 -6.50 4.69 7.61
N PRO A 37 -6.44 4.58 6.27
CA PRO A 37 -5.82 3.42 5.65
C PRO A 37 -4.33 3.35 6.03
N ILE A 38 -3.74 2.15 5.96
CA ILE A 38 -2.29 1.99 6.08
C ILE A 38 -1.58 2.28 4.74
N PHE A 39 -2.31 2.09 3.63
CA PHE A 39 -1.85 2.31 2.27
C PHE A 39 -2.97 2.94 1.43
N ALA A 40 -2.64 3.98 0.67
CA ALA A 40 -3.58 4.70 -0.20
C ALA A 40 -3.07 4.76 -1.65
N ILE A 41 -3.98 4.76 -2.61
CA ILE A 41 -3.68 4.93 -4.04
C ILE A 41 -4.53 6.07 -4.59
N GLU A 42 -3.89 6.96 -5.32
CA GLU A 42 -4.50 7.95 -6.20
C GLU A 42 -4.18 7.57 -7.65
N VAL A 43 -5.16 7.67 -8.53
CA VAL A 43 -5.03 7.41 -9.97
C VAL A 43 -5.50 8.65 -10.71
N ALA A 44 -4.58 9.28 -11.43
CA ALA A 44 -4.90 10.50 -12.13
C ALA A 44 -4.00 10.72 -13.35
N ASP A 45 -4.58 11.27 -14.42
CA ASP A 45 -3.78 11.98 -15.42
C ASP A 45 -3.15 13.21 -14.74
N ILE A 46 -1.84 13.17 -14.56
CA ILE A 46 -1.04 14.23 -13.92
C ILE A 46 -0.14 14.95 -14.93
N SER A 47 -0.46 14.86 -16.23
CA SER A 47 0.21 15.61 -17.28
C SER A 47 0.13 17.13 -17.03
N ILE A 48 -0.90 17.56 -16.31
CA ILE A 48 -1.05 18.94 -15.82
C ILE A 48 -0.32 19.09 -14.48
N LYS A 49 0.73 19.92 -14.46
CA LYS A 49 1.58 20.19 -13.28
C LYS A 49 0.80 20.60 -12.03
N SER A 50 -0.22 21.46 -12.14
CA SER A 50 -1.01 21.90 -10.99
C SER A 50 -1.82 20.75 -10.35
N LYS A 51 -2.28 19.79 -11.16
CA LYS A 51 -2.98 18.60 -10.69
C LYS A 51 -2.04 17.65 -9.96
N PHE A 52 -0.83 17.46 -10.51
CA PHE A 52 0.23 16.74 -9.83
C PHE A 52 0.56 17.34 -8.46
N GLU A 53 0.82 18.65 -8.41
CA GLU A 53 1.19 19.35 -7.17
C GLU A 53 0.07 19.29 -6.13
N LYS A 54 -1.20 19.34 -6.55
CA LYS A 54 -2.34 19.17 -5.65
C LYS A 54 -2.35 17.78 -5.00
N LEU A 55 -2.13 16.72 -5.78
CA LEU A 55 -2.09 15.34 -5.26
C LEU A 55 -0.83 15.05 -4.45
N ASP A 56 0.32 15.60 -4.86
CA ASP A 56 1.58 15.51 -4.12
C ASP A 56 1.45 16.17 -2.73
N ARG A 57 0.82 17.34 -2.63
CA ARG A 57 0.48 17.97 -1.35
C ARG A 57 -0.53 17.17 -0.55
N LYS A 58 -1.62 16.69 -1.16
CA LYS A 58 -2.60 15.82 -0.48
C LYS A 58 -1.92 14.63 0.20
N ILE A 59 -1.01 13.95 -0.51
CA ILE A 59 -0.28 12.81 0.05
C ILE A 59 0.66 13.23 1.19
N LYS A 60 1.43 14.32 1.01
CA LYS A 60 2.44 14.74 2.00
C LYS A 60 1.82 15.37 3.25
N ASP A 61 0.82 16.21 3.06
CA ASP A 61 0.28 17.08 4.09
C ASP A 61 -0.92 16.41 4.78
N ASP A 62 -1.78 15.70 4.02
CA ASP A 62 -2.97 15.06 4.58
C ASP A 62 -2.70 13.59 4.92
N TYR A 63 -2.25 12.78 3.96
CA TYR A 63 -2.04 11.36 4.21
C TYR A 63 -0.89 11.11 5.17
N PHE A 64 0.19 11.90 5.10
CA PHE A 64 1.30 11.80 6.04
C PHE A 64 1.25 12.82 7.18
N ALA A 65 0.07 13.39 7.46
CA ALA A 65 -0.16 14.20 8.65
C ALA A 65 0.28 13.45 9.93
N PRO A 66 0.79 14.14 10.98
CA PRO A 66 1.24 13.53 12.22
C PRO A 66 0.26 12.54 12.86
N GLU A 67 -1.02 12.83 12.81
CA GLU A 67 -2.14 12.05 13.34
C GLU A 67 -2.56 10.87 12.43
N SER A 68 -2.15 10.89 11.17
CA SER A 68 -2.51 9.86 10.19
C SER A 68 -1.65 8.61 10.35
N SER A 69 -2.27 7.45 10.21
CA SER A 69 -1.57 6.17 10.26
C SER A 69 -0.99 5.70 8.91
N VAL A 70 -1.29 6.40 7.80
CA VAL A 70 -0.82 6.02 6.45
C VAL A 70 0.71 5.96 6.42
N GLN A 71 1.25 4.87 5.87
CA GLN A 71 2.70 4.65 5.75
C GLN A 71 3.18 4.70 4.30
N LEU A 72 2.32 4.27 3.38
CA LEU A 72 2.60 4.19 1.97
C LEU A 72 1.50 4.87 1.18
N ALA A 73 1.85 5.57 0.10
CA ALA A 73 0.89 6.05 -0.87
C ALA A 73 1.45 5.95 -2.28
N TRP A 74 0.59 5.64 -3.24
CA TRP A 74 0.91 5.60 -4.67
C TRP A 74 0.13 6.67 -5.40
N LEU A 75 0.79 7.38 -6.30
CA LEU A 75 0.14 8.18 -7.32
C LEU A 75 0.44 7.57 -8.68
N ILE A 76 -0.56 6.93 -9.27
CA ILE A 76 -0.48 6.23 -10.55
C ILE A 76 -0.93 7.19 -11.65
N ASP A 77 -0.03 7.42 -12.59
CA ASP A 77 -0.29 8.16 -13.82
C ASP A 77 -0.45 7.18 -14.98
N PRO A 78 -1.70 6.87 -15.39
CA PRO A 78 -1.93 5.98 -16.51
C PRO A 78 -1.54 6.59 -17.85
N VAL A 79 -1.53 7.92 -17.97
CA VAL A 79 -1.25 8.62 -19.23
C VAL A 79 0.25 8.58 -19.53
N ASN A 80 1.08 8.98 -18.58
CA ASN A 80 2.54 8.98 -18.75
C ASN A 80 3.20 7.66 -18.35
N LYS A 81 2.40 6.67 -17.94
CA LYS A 81 2.85 5.33 -17.53
C LYS A 81 3.90 5.41 -16.40
N LYS A 82 3.56 6.18 -15.37
CA LYS A 82 4.42 6.41 -14.20
C LYS A 82 3.69 6.05 -12.91
N ILE A 83 4.46 5.63 -11.90
CA ILE A 83 3.99 5.52 -10.53
C ILE A 83 4.93 6.33 -9.66
N HIS A 84 4.37 7.22 -8.85
CA HIS A 84 5.10 7.90 -7.79
C HIS A 84 4.87 7.17 -6.46
N LEU A 85 5.95 6.65 -5.89
CA LEU A 85 5.98 5.97 -4.61
C LEU A 85 6.26 6.98 -3.50
N TYR A 86 5.38 7.01 -2.51
CA TYR A 86 5.54 7.82 -1.30
C TYR A 86 5.62 6.90 -0.10
N ARG A 87 6.70 7.03 0.68
CA ARG A 87 6.84 6.39 1.99
C ARG A 87 7.03 7.45 3.05
N ARG A 88 6.33 7.31 4.17
CA ARG A 88 6.39 8.27 5.26
C ARG A 88 7.83 8.45 5.74
N GLY A 89 8.26 9.70 5.86
CA GLY A 89 9.64 10.04 6.26
C GLY A 89 10.71 9.82 5.19
N MET A 90 10.35 9.42 3.96
CA MET A 90 11.27 9.22 2.85
C MET A 90 10.99 10.15 1.68
N ARG A 91 12.00 10.36 0.83
CA ARG A 91 11.82 11.09 -0.43
C ARG A 91 10.97 10.26 -1.40
N ARG A 92 10.08 10.95 -2.11
CA ARG A 92 9.27 10.37 -3.19
C ARG A 92 10.18 9.74 -4.25
N HIS A 93 9.85 8.53 -4.66
CA HIS A 93 10.48 7.87 -5.80
C HIS A 93 9.50 7.79 -6.98
N SER A 94 10.00 7.64 -8.20
CA SER A 94 9.20 7.57 -9.42
C SER A 94 9.70 6.39 -10.22
N TRP A 95 8.78 5.53 -10.66
CA TRP A 95 9.03 4.40 -11.54
C TRP A 95 8.24 4.58 -12.83
N GLY A 96 8.86 4.26 -13.97
CA GLY A 96 8.11 3.99 -15.19
C GLY A 96 7.48 2.59 -15.10
N TRP A 97 6.44 2.35 -15.89
CA TRP A 97 5.84 1.00 -15.96
C TRP A 97 6.85 -0.09 -16.35
N ARG A 98 7.89 0.25 -17.13
CA ARG A 98 8.96 -0.69 -17.52
C ARG A 98 9.86 -1.10 -16.36
N ASP A 99 9.97 -0.27 -15.32
CA ASP A 99 10.79 -0.53 -14.14
C ASP A 99 10.05 -1.44 -13.14
N ILE A 100 8.73 -1.54 -13.30
CA ILE A 100 7.84 -2.45 -12.58
C ILE A 100 7.76 -3.71 -13.46
N GLY A 101 8.77 -4.57 -13.38
CA GLY A 101 8.99 -5.72 -14.26
C GLY A 101 7.73 -6.30 -14.91
N GLY A 102 7.53 -5.98 -16.21
CA GLY A 102 6.33 -6.32 -16.95
C GLY A 102 6.56 -6.14 -18.45
N GLY A 103 7.03 -7.21 -19.09
CA GLY A 103 6.97 -7.35 -20.55
C GLY A 103 5.53 -7.21 -21.05
N GLN A 104 5.39 -6.75 -22.29
CA GLN A 104 4.20 -6.14 -22.88
C GLN A 104 2.84 -6.80 -22.57
N GLY A 105 1.89 -5.93 -22.22
CA GLY A 105 0.50 -6.01 -22.68
C GLY A 105 -0.37 -7.09 -22.05
N ASN A 106 -0.85 -6.86 -20.81
CA ASN A 106 -2.18 -7.30 -20.38
C ASN A 106 -2.51 -6.73 -18.99
N PHE A 107 -3.80 -6.60 -18.68
CA PHE A 107 -4.39 -6.12 -17.42
C PHE A 107 -3.95 -6.87 -16.13
N ASN A 108 -2.99 -7.80 -16.23
CA ASN A 108 -2.37 -8.51 -15.12
C ASN A 108 -1.32 -7.69 -14.36
N VAL A 109 -1.01 -6.46 -14.80
CA VAL A 109 -0.02 -5.58 -14.16
C VAL A 109 -0.26 -5.41 -12.67
N LEU A 110 -1.50 -5.23 -12.19
CA LEU A 110 -1.76 -5.11 -10.75
C LEU A 110 -1.57 -6.43 -9.99
N LYS A 111 -1.86 -7.58 -10.63
CA LYS A 111 -1.64 -8.91 -10.03
C LYS A 111 -0.16 -9.24 -9.93
N ASP A 112 0.60 -8.94 -10.99
CA ASP A 112 2.04 -9.17 -11.03
C ASP A 112 2.81 -8.13 -10.21
N THR A 113 2.26 -6.92 -10.07
CA THR A 113 2.73 -5.92 -9.10
C THR A 113 2.52 -6.43 -7.68
N TRP A 114 1.35 -6.96 -7.34
CA TRP A 114 1.11 -7.58 -6.04
C TRP A 114 2.08 -8.75 -5.82
N LYS A 115 2.24 -9.63 -6.80
CA LYS A 115 3.15 -10.80 -6.73
C LYS A 115 4.63 -10.46 -6.94
N ASN A 116 4.99 -9.21 -7.16
CA ASN A 116 6.39 -8.82 -7.36
C ASN A 116 7.11 -9.01 -6.02
N PRO A 117 8.13 -9.89 -5.92
CA PRO A 117 8.81 -10.16 -4.66
C PRO A 117 9.41 -8.90 -4.03
N THR A 118 9.80 -7.92 -4.84
CA THR A 118 10.28 -6.62 -4.37
C THR A 118 9.15 -5.83 -3.72
N PHE A 119 7.97 -5.78 -4.35
CA PHE A 119 6.78 -5.11 -3.81
C PHE A 119 6.22 -5.82 -2.58
N GLU A 120 6.08 -7.15 -2.61
CA GLU A 120 5.72 -7.92 -1.42
C GLU A 120 6.76 -7.73 -0.32
N SER A 121 8.06 -7.69 -0.63
CA SER A 121 9.09 -7.41 0.37
C SER A 121 9.00 -5.98 0.91
N GLU A 122 8.61 -4.98 0.11
CA GLU A 122 8.46 -3.59 0.55
C GLU A 122 7.18 -3.37 1.34
N LEU A 123 6.05 -3.94 0.91
CA LEU A 123 4.82 -3.99 1.70
C LEU A 123 5.06 -4.78 2.98
N ALA A 124 5.67 -5.96 2.92
CA ALA A 124 5.98 -6.77 4.09
C ALA A 124 6.99 -6.08 5.00
N LYS A 125 8.00 -5.37 4.50
CA LYS A 125 8.89 -4.52 5.34
C LYS A 125 8.09 -3.41 6.00
N THR A 126 7.27 -2.69 5.26
CA THR A 126 6.45 -1.57 5.79
C THR A 126 5.40 -2.05 6.80
N LEU A 127 4.85 -3.26 6.61
CA LEU A 127 3.87 -3.89 7.50
C LEU A 127 4.55 -4.60 8.70
N ASN A 128 5.74 -5.20 8.54
CA ASN A 128 6.51 -5.88 9.60
C ASN A 128 7.41 -4.94 10.40
N GLU A 129 7.75 -3.74 9.93
CA GLU A 129 8.47 -2.74 10.73
C GLU A 129 7.66 -2.30 11.96
N ARG A 130 6.32 -2.48 11.95
CA ARG A 130 5.48 -2.33 13.15
C ARG A 130 5.53 -3.54 14.11
N THR A 131 6.11 -4.67 13.72
CA THR A 131 6.47 -5.78 14.62
C THR A 131 7.92 -5.67 15.09
N TYR A 132 8.79 -5.01 14.31
CA TYR A 132 10.21 -4.85 14.65
C TYR A 132 10.48 -3.78 15.73
N GLN A 133 9.51 -2.90 16.01
CA GLN A 133 9.59 -1.96 17.14
C GLN A 133 9.00 -2.52 18.45
N SER A 134 8.25 -3.65 18.43
CA SER A 134 7.75 -4.28 19.66
C SER A 134 8.66 -5.40 20.17
N ASP A 135 9.39 -6.08 19.29
CA ASP A 135 10.08 -7.30 19.67
C ASP A 135 11.60 -7.12 19.55
N ARG A 136 12.19 -6.48 20.58
CA ARG A 136 13.52 -6.91 21.05
C ARG A 136 13.39 -8.35 21.55
N CYS A 137 13.29 -9.33 20.66
CA CYS A 137 13.57 -10.70 21.02
C CYS A 137 14.10 -11.46 19.80
N ARG A 138 15.36 -11.90 19.92
CA ARG A 138 16.12 -12.69 18.94
C ARG A 138 15.28 -13.83 18.37
N ILE A 139 15.11 -13.90 17.05
CA ILE A 139 15.00 -15.17 16.33
C ILE A 139 15.74 -15.08 15.00
N ARG A 140 16.68 -16.01 14.77
CA ARG A 140 17.43 -16.17 13.51
C ARG A 140 16.50 -16.75 12.41
N PRO A 141 16.67 -16.40 11.13
CA PRO A 141 15.92 -17.05 10.05
C PRO A 141 16.46 -18.48 9.84
N GLN A 142 15.62 -19.50 10.05
CA GLN A 142 15.87 -20.82 9.50
C GLN A 142 15.45 -20.84 8.02
N ARG A 143 16.39 -21.24 7.16
CA ARG A 143 16.14 -21.55 5.75
C ARG A 143 15.20 -22.75 5.65
N VAL A 144 14.07 -22.59 4.97
CA VAL A 144 13.25 -23.72 4.53
C VAL A 144 13.77 -24.16 3.16
N ALA A 145 14.35 -25.36 3.11
CA ALA A 145 14.73 -26.04 1.90
C ALA A 145 13.51 -26.75 1.29
N GLU A 146 13.28 -26.55 0.01
CA GLU A 146 12.37 -27.39 -0.78
C GLU A 146 12.87 -28.84 -0.78
N LYS A 147 11.99 -29.78 -0.44
CA LYS A 147 12.11 -31.17 -0.86
C LYS A 147 10.83 -31.58 -1.55
N SER A 148 10.93 -31.73 -2.87
CA SER A 148 9.98 -32.50 -3.67
C SER A 148 9.97 -33.94 -3.16
N SER A 149 8.80 -34.50 -2.91
CA SER A 149 8.64 -35.96 -2.91
C SER A 149 7.27 -36.31 -3.47
N HIS A 150 7.31 -37.00 -4.62
CA HIS A 150 6.19 -37.69 -5.21
C HIS A 150 5.68 -38.77 -4.26
N ARG A 151 4.38 -38.79 -3.95
CA ARG A 151 3.69 -40.01 -3.52
C ARG A 151 2.31 -40.10 -4.17
N ARG A 152 2.12 -41.20 -4.91
CA ARG A 152 0.86 -41.65 -5.50
C ARG A 152 -0.12 -42.04 -4.38
N PHE A 153 -1.39 -41.69 -4.54
CA PHE A 153 -2.50 -42.23 -3.73
C PHE A 153 -3.12 -43.43 -4.45
N PRO A 154 -3.49 -44.53 -3.74
CA PRO A 154 -4.35 -45.55 -4.30
C PRO A 154 -5.83 -45.16 -4.12
N PHE A 155 -6.63 -45.54 -5.12
CA PHE A 155 -8.09 -45.54 -5.08
C PHE A 155 -8.58 -46.71 -4.22
N TYR A 156 -9.58 -46.45 -3.38
CA TYR A 156 -10.72 -47.33 -3.12
C TYR A 156 -11.97 -46.46 -2.98
#